data_AF-A0A8T0U3W0-F1
#
_entry.id   AF-A0A8T0U3W0-F1
#
_cell.length_a   1.000
_cell.length_b   1.000
_cell.length_c   1.000
_cell.angle_alpha   90.00
_cell.angle_beta   90.00
_cell.angle_gamma   90.00
#
_symmetry.space_group_name_H-M   'P 1'
#
loop_
_entity.id
_entity.type
_entity.pdbx_description
1 polymer ?
#
loop_
_entity_poly.entity_id
_entity_poly.type
_entity_poly.pdbx_seq_one_letter_code
_entity_poly.pdbx_strand_id
1 'polypeptide(L)'
;MAGAELANGLHESTVSMEEGRGGDEAYRESSEQDGAVSCPMFSVPFVQKILAEIFGTFFLIFAGCAAVAVNLRTGGTVTFPGICIVWGLAVMVMVYSVGHISGAHLNPAVSVAFATCGRFPWWQVPVYAAAQVMGATAASLTLRLLFGNAREHFFGTVPAGSDVQSLVIELIISFNLMFVVCGVATDNRAIGELAGLAVGATVLLNVLFAG
;
A
#
# COMPACT_ATOMS: atom_id res chain seq x y z
N MET A 1 -63.62 2.77 62.62
CA MET A 1 -62.76 1.88 61.80
C MET A 1 -62.07 2.75 60.77
N ALA A 2 -60.76 2.60 60.66
CA ALA A 2 -59.87 3.46 59.91
C ALA A 2 -59.97 3.26 58.38
N GLY A 3 -59.57 4.31 57.66
CA GLY A 3 -58.82 4.19 56.40
C GLY A 3 -59.55 4.61 55.12
N ALA A 4 -59.42 5.88 54.74
CA ALA A 4 -58.89 6.35 53.43
C ALA A 4 -59.35 7.80 53.12
N GLU A 5 -58.46 8.78 53.39
CA GLU A 5 -58.43 10.15 52.83
C GLU A 5 -58.34 10.07 51.28
N LEU A 6 -59.05 10.81 50.41
CA LEU A 6 -59.57 12.18 50.36
C LEU A 6 -58.48 13.26 50.31
N ALA A 7 -58.10 13.69 49.09
CA ALA A 7 -58.19 15.10 48.68
C ALA A 7 -57.62 15.34 47.28
N ASN A 8 -58.45 16.00 46.49
CA ASN A 8 -58.20 16.64 45.20
C ASN A 8 -58.20 18.17 45.46
N GLY A 9 -57.44 18.96 44.71
CA GLY A 9 -57.51 20.44 44.71
C GLY A 9 -56.14 21.07 44.47
N LEU A 10 -55.76 21.56 43.29
CA LEU A 10 -56.25 22.70 42.46
C LEU A 10 -55.75 24.09 42.90
N HIS A 11 -55.22 24.81 41.88
CA HIS A 11 -54.98 26.26 41.70
C HIS A 11 -53.70 26.89 42.29
N GLU A 12 -52.73 27.27 41.43
CA GLU A 12 -52.52 28.61 40.79
C GLU A 12 -51.85 29.63 41.75
N SER A 13 -50.92 30.52 41.42
CA SER A 13 -50.11 30.89 40.24
C SER A 13 -49.12 31.95 40.76
N THR A 14 -47.84 31.97 40.33
CA THR A 14 -47.06 33.21 40.02
C THR A 14 -45.61 32.89 39.60
N VAL A 15 -45.36 33.08 38.30
CA VAL A 15 -44.21 33.72 37.63
C VAL A 15 -42.82 33.72 38.32
N SER A 16 -41.85 33.06 37.69
CA SER A 16 -40.50 33.62 37.53
C SER A 16 -39.90 33.17 36.18
N MET A 17 -39.25 34.12 35.51
CA MET A 17 -38.66 34.02 34.18
C MET A 17 -37.34 33.25 34.24
N GLU A 18 -37.13 32.29 33.34
CA GLU A 18 -35.79 31.98 32.85
C GLU A 18 -35.84 31.72 31.34
N GLU A 19 -35.04 32.51 30.63
CA GLU A 19 -34.88 32.55 29.19
C GLU A 19 -33.68 31.68 28.82
N GLY A 20 -33.93 30.58 28.10
CA GLY A 20 -32.92 29.54 27.80
C GLY A 20 -32.94 29.08 26.34
N ARG A 21 -32.85 30.07 25.44
CA ARG A 21 -32.35 30.06 24.06
C ARG A 21 -31.98 28.69 23.44
N GLY A 22 -32.84 28.20 22.55
CA GLY A 22 -32.49 27.23 21.53
C GLY A 22 -31.86 27.92 20.31
N GLY A 23 -30.95 27.17 19.64
CA GLY A 23 -30.48 27.43 18.28
C GLY A 23 -29.38 28.49 18.18
N ASP A 24 -28.13 28.04 18.06
CA ASP A 24 -27.04 28.72 17.32
C ASP A 24 -25.84 27.73 17.22
N GLU A 25 -26.10 26.49 16.78
CA GLU A 25 -25.11 25.76 15.99
C GLU A 25 -24.98 26.49 14.65
N ALA A 26 -23.75 26.63 14.14
CA ALA A 26 -23.40 27.25 12.85
C ALA A 26 -23.04 28.75 12.84
N TYR A 27 -22.14 29.24 13.70
CA TYR A 27 -21.27 30.39 13.38
C TYR A 27 -20.11 30.55 14.38
N ARG A 28 -19.04 29.76 14.23
CA ARG A 28 -17.67 30.06 14.74
C ARG A 28 -16.73 28.92 14.42
N GLU A 29 -16.10 29.01 13.25
CA GLU A 29 -14.68 28.72 12.99
C GLU A 29 -14.44 28.84 11.49
N SER A 30 -14.59 30.07 10.99
CA SER A 30 -13.86 30.52 9.82
C SER A 30 -12.65 31.33 10.31
N SER A 31 -11.58 31.30 9.51
CA SER A 31 -10.33 32.07 9.61
C SER A 31 -9.25 31.57 10.57
N GLU A 32 -8.39 30.67 10.06
CA GLU A 32 -6.94 30.88 9.96
C GLU A 32 -6.28 29.68 9.25
N GLN A 33 -6.06 29.81 7.94
CA GLN A 33 -4.88 29.21 7.32
C GLN A 33 -4.59 29.91 6.00
N ASP A 34 -3.70 30.89 6.11
CA ASP A 34 -3.08 31.65 5.06
C ASP A 34 -2.42 30.77 3.99
N GLY A 35 -2.79 30.99 2.73
CA GLY A 35 -1.91 31.77 1.84
C GLY A 35 -0.54 31.22 1.45
N ALA A 36 -0.17 29.98 1.71
CA ALA A 36 1.08 29.42 1.21
C ALA A 36 0.91 28.76 -0.17
N VAL A 37 1.23 29.49 -1.23
CA VAL A 37 1.59 28.90 -2.53
C VAL A 37 2.90 28.14 -2.35
N SER A 38 2.82 26.93 -1.78
CA SER A 38 3.95 26.01 -1.66
C SER A 38 4.06 25.22 -2.94
N CYS A 39 5.23 25.23 -3.57
CA CYS A 39 5.53 24.29 -4.65
C CYS A 39 5.22 22.86 -4.15
N PRO A 40 4.27 22.14 -4.77
CA PRO A 40 3.75 20.88 -4.22
C PRO A 40 4.76 19.72 -4.27
N MET A 41 5.98 19.98 -4.75
CA MET A 41 7.04 19.01 -4.94
C MET A 41 7.87 18.73 -3.67
N PHE A 42 7.79 19.57 -2.64
CA PHE A 42 8.61 19.46 -1.42
C PHE A 42 7.80 19.59 -0.12
N SER A 43 6.64 18.95 -0.07
CA SER A 43 5.93 18.79 1.20
C SER A 43 6.56 17.65 2.01
N VAL A 44 6.72 17.81 3.32
CA VAL A 44 7.18 16.75 4.25
C VAL A 44 6.47 15.39 4.00
N PRO A 45 5.12 15.33 3.87
CA PRO A 45 4.43 14.10 3.52
C PRO A 45 4.82 13.53 2.15
N PHE A 46 5.18 14.36 1.17
CA PHE A 46 5.63 13.87 -0.14
C PHE A 46 7.01 13.21 -0.04
N VAL A 47 7.94 13.79 0.71
CA VAL A 47 9.26 13.18 0.94
C VAL A 47 9.12 11.82 1.64
N GLN A 48 8.22 11.70 2.62
CA GLN A 48 7.94 10.43 3.29
C GLN A 48 7.46 9.35 2.30
N LYS A 49 6.59 9.71 1.35
CA LYS A 49 6.15 8.79 0.28
C LYS A 49 7.30 8.29 -0.57
N ILE A 50 8.19 9.19 -0.98
CA ILE A 50 9.35 8.83 -1.81
C ILE A 50 10.30 7.89 -1.05
N LEU A 51 10.58 8.18 0.23
CA LEU A 51 11.41 7.30 1.06
C LEU A 51 10.76 5.94 1.28
N ALA A 52 9.44 5.89 1.53
CA ALA A 52 8.69 4.66 1.65
C ALA A 52 8.77 3.79 0.38
N GLU A 53 8.68 4.38 -0.81
CA GLU A 53 8.87 3.66 -2.08
C GLU A 53 10.31 3.18 -2.28
N ILE A 54 11.32 3.99 -1.95
CA ILE A 54 12.73 3.57 -2.03
C ILE A 54 12.99 2.36 -1.13
N PHE A 55 12.65 2.46 0.16
CA PHE A 55 12.92 1.40 1.12
C PHE A 55 12.03 0.18 0.88
N GLY A 56 10.76 0.37 0.54
CA GLY A 56 9.85 -0.71 0.23
C GLY A 56 10.32 -1.52 -0.98
N THR A 57 10.70 -0.86 -2.08
CA THR A 57 11.26 -1.56 -3.25
C THR A 57 12.62 -2.16 -2.96
N PHE A 58 13.47 -1.49 -2.16
CA PHE A 58 14.74 -2.06 -1.72
C PHE A 58 14.57 -3.40 -1.01
N PHE A 59 13.74 -3.47 0.04
CA PHE A 59 13.56 -4.70 0.81
C PHE A 59 12.86 -5.79 0.00
N LEU A 60 11.91 -5.42 -0.85
CA LEU A 60 11.24 -6.35 -1.77
C LEU A 60 12.25 -7.02 -2.70
N ILE A 61 13.06 -6.24 -3.42
CA ILE A 61 14.05 -6.77 -4.37
C ILE A 61 15.17 -7.51 -3.64
N PHE A 62 15.62 -6.97 -2.50
CA PHE A 62 16.64 -7.62 -1.69
C PHE A 62 16.20 -9.01 -1.23
N ALA A 63 15.00 -9.14 -0.65
CA ALA A 63 14.50 -10.42 -0.14
C ALA A 63 14.29 -11.46 -1.26
N GLY A 64 13.62 -11.06 -2.34
CA GLY A 64 13.33 -11.95 -3.47
C GLY A 64 14.61 -12.46 -4.16
N CYS A 65 15.52 -11.55 -4.51
CA CYS A 65 16.79 -11.92 -5.13
C CYS A 65 17.73 -12.65 -4.15
N ALA A 66 17.72 -12.31 -2.85
CA ALA A 66 18.50 -13.05 -1.85
C ALA A 66 18.02 -14.49 -1.70
N ALA A 67 16.71 -14.77 -1.79
CA ALA A 67 16.22 -16.14 -1.77
C ALA A 67 16.80 -16.97 -2.91
N VAL A 68 16.88 -16.40 -4.12
CA VAL A 68 17.54 -17.04 -5.28
C VAL A 68 19.04 -17.23 -5.02
N ALA A 69 19.72 -16.20 -4.51
CA ALA A 69 21.16 -16.27 -4.20
C ALA A 69 21.49 -17.36 -3.15
N VAL A 70 20.68 -17.44 -2.09
CA VAL A 70 20.81 -18.45 -1.03
C VAL A 70 20.48 -19.84 -1.57
N ASN A 71 19.47 -19.99 -2.42
CA ASN A 71 19.15 -21.26 -3.05
C ASN A 71 20.33 -21.80 -3.87
N LEU A 72 21.00 -20.93 -4.65
CA LEU A 72 22.18 -21.30 -5.41
C LEU A 72 23.35 -21.71 -4.50
N ARG A 73 23.60 -20.97 -3.41
CA ARG A 73 24.71 -21.27 -2.48
C ARG A 73 24.50 -22.53 -1.65
N THR A 74 23.25 -22.87 -1.34
CA THR A 74 22.91 -24.05 -0.53
C THR A 74 22.69 -25.31 -1.37
N GLY A 75 22.91 -25.26 -2.69
CA GLY A 75 22.69 -26.41 -3.58
C GLY A 75 21.21 -26.76 -3.75
N GLY A 76 20.32 -25.77 -3.67
CA GLY A 76 18.89 -25.93 -3.96
C GLY A 76 18.00 -26.17 -2.75
N THR A 77 18.48 -25.95 -1.52
CA THR A 77 17.70 -26.24 -0.30
C THR A 77 16.43 -25.41 -0.14
N VAL A 78 16.43 -24.16 -0.64
CA VAL A 78 15.25 -23.28 -0.56
C VAL A 78 14.14 -23.78 -1.48
N THR A 79 14.51 -24.39 -2.61
CA THR A 79 13.61 -24.87 -3.69
C THR A 79 12.80 -23.75 -4.35
N PHE A 80 12.20 -24.06 -5.51
CA PHE A 80 11.36 -23.10 -6.24
C PHE A 80 10.13 -22.62 -5.43
N PRO A 81 9.36 -23.49 -4.75
CA PRO A 81 8.27 -23.04 -3.88
C PRO A 81 8.73 -22.11 -2.76
N GLY A 82 9.90 -22.33 -2.17
CA GLY A 82 10.44 -21.44 -1.13
C GLY A 82 10.75 -20.05 -1.66
N ILE A 83 11.29 -19.93 -2.88
CA ILE A 83 11.51 -18.64 -3.54
C ILE A 83 10.17 -17.93 -3.78
N CYS A 84 9.14 -18.64 -4.26
CA CYS A 84 7.80 -18.08 -4.46
C CYS A 84 7.21 -17.50 -3.17
N ILE A 85 7.34 -18.25 -2.07
CA ILE A 85 6.88 -17.83 -0.73
C ILE A 85 7.59 -16.54 -0.31
N VAL A 86 8.92 -16.46 -0.48
CA VAL A 86 9.66 -15.24 -0.10
C VAL A 86 9.20 -14.02 -0.89
N TRP A 87 8.99 -14.14 -2.20
CA TRP A 87 8.47 -13.03 -3.01
C TRP A 87 7.10 -12.53 -2.51
N GLY A 88 6.16 -13.44 -2.29
CA GLY A 88 4.83 -13.07 -1.80
C GLY A 88 4.83 -12.48 -0.39
N LEU A 89 5.59 -13.08 0.53
CA LEU A 89 5.70 -12.58 1.90
C LEU A 89 6.41 -11.22 1.95
N ALA A 90 7.45 -11.01 1.14
CA ALA A 90 8.14 -9.72 1.07
C ALA A 90 7.20 -8.60 0.63
N VAL A 91 6.39 -8.85 -0.41
CA VAL A 91 5.35 -7.91 -0.87
C VAL A 91 4.32 -7.67 0.23
N MET A 92 3.78 -8.72 0.85
CA MET A 92 2.80 -8.59 1.93
C MET A 92 3.33 -7.73 3.08
N VAL A 93 4.54 -8.02 3.57
CA VAL A 93 5.16 -7.28 4.67
C VAL A 93 5.38 -5.82 4.30
N MET A 94 5.86 -5.52 3.08
CA MET A 94 6.06 -4.14 2.65
C MET A 94 4.74 -3.38 2.47
N VAL A 95 3.71 -4.01 1.90
CA VAL A 95 2.39 -3.38 1.78
C VAL A 95 1.82 -3.02 3.15
N TYR A 96 1.91 -3.92 4.14
CA TYR A 96 1.46 -3.60 5.49
C TYR A 96 2.35 -2.56 6.21
N SER A 97 3.65 -2.55 5.94
CA SER A 97 4.59 -1.67 6.62
C SER A 97 4.55 -0.23 6.09
N VAL A 98 4.50 -0.04 4.77
CA VAL A 98 4.61 1.30 4.15
C VAL A 98 3.38 1.71 3.34
N GLY A 99 2.36 0.85 3.24
CA GLY A 99 1.13 1.12 2.49
C GLY A 99 0.38 2.35 2.99
N HIS A 100 0.34 2.57 4.30
CA HIS A 100 -0.28 3.75 4.90
C HIS A 100 0.50 5.06 4.64
N ILE A 101 1.76 4.97 4.21
CA ILE A 101 2.62 6.12 3.92
C ILE A 101 2.54 6.47 2.43
N SER A 102 2.93 5.54 1.54
CA SER A 102 3.05 5.79 0.09
C SER A 102 1.93 5.23 -0.77
N GLY A 103 1.08 4.35 -0.22
CA GLY A 103 0.23 3.45 -0.98
C GLY A 103 0.91 2.14 -1.37
N ALA A 104 2.20 1.97 -1.03
CA ALA A 104 3.03 0.80 -1.35
C ALA A 104 2.89 0.35 -2.82
N HIS A 105 3.18 1.25 -3.76
CA HIS A 105 3.18 0.87 -5.16
C HIS A 105 4.32 -0.10 -5.46
N LEU A 106 5.51 0.23 -4.94
CA LEU A 106 6.76 -0.54 -4.97
C LEU A 106 7.19 -1.02 -6.36
N ASN A 107 6.54 -0.51 -7.40
CA ASN A 107 6.64 -0.97 -8.78
C ASN A 107 6.15 0.14 -9.74
N PRO A 108 6.91 0.47 -10.79
CA PRO A 108 6.51 1.47 -11.77
C PRO A 108 5.20 1.10 -12.50
N ALA A 109 4.99 -0.18 -12.82
CA ALA A 109 3.77 -0.65 -13.48
C ALA A 109 2.52 -0.48 -12.60
N VAL A 110 2.65 -0.73 -11.29
CA VAL A 110 1.58 -0.49 -10.31
C VAL A 110 1.26 1.01 -10.24
N SER A 111 2.30 1.86 -10.23
CA SER A 111 2.13 3.32 -10.19
C SER A 111 1.40 3.85 -11.43
N VAL A 112 1.73 3.32 -12.61
CA VAL A 112 1.02 3.63 -13.87
C VAL A 112 -0.42 3.12 -13.80
N ALA A 113 -0.65 1.88 -13.35
CA ALA A 113 -1.98 1.32 -13.26
C ALA A 113 -2.89 2.17 -12.34
N PHE A 114 -2.40 2.58 -11.18
CA PHE A 114 -3.16 3.46 -10.28
C PHE A 114 -3.46 4.81 -10.90
N ALA A 115 -2.54 5.35 -11.70
CA ALA A 115 -2.78 6.59 -12.44
C ALA A 115 -3.83 6.42 -13.54
N THR A 116 -3.81 5.29 -14.27
CA THR A 116 -4.84 4.98 -15.28
C THR A 116 -6.22 4.77 -14.67
N CYS A 117 -6.30 4.24 -13.44
CA CYS A 117 -7.55 4.07 -12.70
C CYS A 117 -8.01 5.37 -11.99
N GLY A 118 -7.32 6.49 -12.18
CA GLY A 118 -7.67 7.78 -11.55
C GLY A 118 -7.44 7.82 -10.03
N ARG A 119 -6.66 6.89 -9.48
CA ARG A 119 -6.35 6.78 -8.04
C ARG A 119 -5.01 7.41 -7.66
N PHE A 120 -4.20 7.78 -8.65
CA PHE A 120 -2.90 8.39 -8.42
C PHE A 120 -2.60 9.50 -9.45
N PRO A 121 -2.07 10.66 -9.05
CA PRO A 121 -1.81 11.75 -9.97
C PRO A 121 -0.64 11.40 -10.92
N TRP A 122 -0.88 11.56 -12.22
CA TRP A 122 0.09 11.26 -13.29
C TRP A 122 1.45 11.94 -13.13
N TRP A 123 1.50 13.15 -12.56
CA TRP A 123 2.74 13.88 -12.36
C TRP A 123 3.66 13.23 -11.30
N GLN A 124 3.10 12.44 -10.36
CA GLN A 124 3.90 11.74 -9.34
C GLN A 124 4.47 10.41 -9.85
N VAL A 125 3.89 9.84 -10.92
CA VAL A 125 4.33 8.57 -11.52
C VAL A 125 5.83 8.55 -11.84
N PRO A 126 6.41 9.53 -12.56
CA PRO A 126 7.85 9.51 -12.86
C PRO A 126 8.71 9.61 -11.60
N VAL A 127 8.26 10.32 -10.56
CA VAL A 127 9.01 10.46 -9.30
C VAL A 127 8.99 9.14 -8.53
N TYR A 128 7.83 8.48 -8.44
CA TYR A 128 7.71 7.15 -7.86
C TYR A 128 8.54 6.12 -8.63
N ALA A 129 8.48 6.14 -9.96
CA ALA A 129 9.27 5.24 -10.79
C ALA A 129 10.78 5.41 -10.54
N ALA A 130 11.27 6.65 -10.46
CA ALA A 130 12.66 6.93 -10.13
C ALA A 130 13.05 6.43 -8.74
N ALA A 131 12.18 6.63 -7.75
CA ALA A 131 12.36 6.15 -6.37
C ALA A 131 12.46 4.61 -6.31
N GLN A 132 11.55 3.91 -6.99
CA GLN A 132 11.50 2.44 -7.06
C GLN A 132 12.74 1.88 -7.77
N VAL A 133 13.13 2.47 -8.91
CA VAL A 133 14.36 2.06 -9.64
C VAL A 133 15.60 2.28 -8.78
N MET A 134 15.68 3.37 -8.03
CA MET A 134 16.77 3.63 -7.09
C MET A 134 16.83 2.58 -5.99
N GLY A 135 15.69 2.26 -5.36
CA GLY A 135 15.59 1.21 -4.34
C GLY A 135 16.00 -0.16 -4.86
N ALA A 136 15.49 -0.56 -6.03
CA ALA A 136 15.84 -1.82 -6.69
C ALA A 136 17.35 -1.90 -7.01
N THR A 137 17.92 -0.82 -7.56
CA THR A 137 19.35 -0.76 -7.89
C THR A 137 20.22 -0.86 -6.64
N ALA A 138 19.85 -0.18 -5.56
CA ALA A 138 20.57 -0.27 -4.29
C ALA A 138 20.49 -1.68 -3.68
N ALA A 139 19.35 -2.36 -3.80
CA ALA A 139 19.18 -3.74 -3.35
C ALA A 139 20.07 -4.70 -4.15
N SER A 140 20.05 -4.60 -5.48
CA SER A 140 20.92 -5.41 -6.35
C SER A 140 22.40 -5.17 -6.08
N LEU A 141 22.83 -3.92 -5.85
CA LEU A 141 24.21 -3.60 -5.49
C LEU A 141 24.60 -4.20 -4.14
N THR A 142 23.73 -4.08 -3.14
CA THR A 142 23.95 -4.68 -1.80
C THR A 142 24.08 -6.19 -1.91
N LEU A 143 23.22 -6.83 -2.69
CA LEU A 143 23.26 -8.27 -2.89
C LEU A 143 24.55 -8.71 -3.59
N ARG A 144 25.00 -7.94 -4.60
CA ARG A 144 26.28 -8.16 -5.28
C ARG A 144 27.47 -8.05 -4.33
N LEU A 145 27.44 -7.14 -3.37
CA LEU A 145 28.49 -7.00 -2.35
C LEU A 145 28.49 -8.17 -1.36
N LEU A 146 27.31 -8.62 -0.92
CA LEU A 146 27.17 -9.70 0.08
C LEU A 146 27.44 -11.09 -0.50
N PHE A 147 27.00 -11.35 -1.74
CA PHE A 147 27.10 -12.67 -2.37
C PHE A 147 28.23 -12.78 -3.40
N GLY A 148 28.96 -11.68 -3.66
CA GLY A 148 30.15 -11.66 -4.52
C GLY A 148 29.88 -11.38 -5.99
N ASN A 149 30.96 -11.07 -6.73
CA ASN A 149 30.97 -10.60 -8.13
C ASN A 149 30.85 -11.71 -9.19
N ALA A 150 30.20 -12.84 -8.89
CA ALA A 150 30.01 -13.85 -9.91
C ALA A 150 29.03 -13.32 -10.97
N ARG A 151 29.52 -13.11 -12.20
CA ARG A 151 28.77 -12.58 -13.35
C ARG A 151 27.53 -13.41 -13.71
N GLU A 152 27.41 -14.59 -13.13
CA GLU A 152 26.31 -15.54 -13.34
C GLU A 152 25.09 -15.28 -12.45
N HIS A 153 25.18 -14.32 -11.53
CA HIS A 153 24.09 -13.97 -10.61
C HIS A 153 23.24 -12.83 -11.17
N PHE A 154 22.68 -13.00 -12.36
CA PHE A 154 21.57 -12.16 -12.80
C PHE A 154 20.30 -12.66 -12.10
N PHE A 155 19.76 -11.84 -11.19
CA PHE A 155 18.56 -12.18 -10.42
C PHE A 155 17.27 -11.65 -11.04
N GLY A 156 17.35 -11.09 -12.25
CA GLY A 156 16.18 -10.71 -13.02
C GLY A 156 15.60 -11.91 -13.79
N THR A 157 14.41 -11.71 -14.35
CA THR A 157 13.75 -12.72 -15.19
C THR A 157 14.47 -12.85 -16.53
N VAL A 158 14.66 -14.10 -16.98
CA VAL A 158 15.18 -14.42 -18.31
C VAL A 158 14.12 -15.20 -19.07
N PRO A 159 13.93 -14.96 -20.39
CA PRO A 159 12.97 -15.70 -21.18
C PRO A 159 13.25 -17.20 -21.14
N ALA A 160 12.30 -18.00 -20.64
CA ALA A 160 12.40 -19.46 -20.65
C ALA A 160 12.15 -20.06 -22.05
N GLY A 161 11.53 -19.30 -22.95
CA GLY A 161 11.16 -19.71 -24.30
C GLY A 161 11.30 -18.57 -25.31
N SER A 162 10.36 -18.48 -26.26
CA SER A 162 10.35 -17.36 -27.21
C SER A 162 10.01 -16.03 -26.52
N ASP A 163 10.55 -14.93 -27.03
CA ASP A 163 10.24 -13.57 -26.55
C ASP A 163 8.73 -13.30 -26.51
N VAL A 164 7.99 -13.80 -27.51
CA VAL A 164 6.53 -13.66 -27.58
C VAL A 164 5.84 -14.44 -26.46
N GLN A 165 6.29 -15.67 -26.17
CA GLN A 165 5.73 -16.46 -25.08
C GLN A 165 5.97 -15.78 -23.72
N SER A 166 7.19 -15.29 -23.47
CA SER A 166 7.50 -14.57 -22.24
C SER A 166 6.69 -13.28 -22.11
N LEU A 167 6.52 -12.53 -23.20
CA LEU A 167 5.66 -11.34 -23.23
C LEU A 167 4.20 -11.67 -22.88
N VAL A 168 3.66 -12.77 -23.42
CA VAL A 168 2.29 -13.22 -23.13
C VAL A 168 2.15 -13.60 -21.65
N ILE A 169 3.11 -14.34 -21.08
CA ILE A 169 3.09 -14.69 -19.67
C ILE A 169 3.18 -13.43 -18.79
N GLU A 170 4.10 -12.52 -19.09
CA GLU A 170 4.24 -11.25 -18.36
C GLU A 170 2.97 -10.41 -18.39
N LEU A 171 2.27 -10.37 -19.53
CA LEU A 171 0.99 -9.69 -19.67
C LEU A 171 -0.09 -10.34 -18.80
N ILE A 172 -0.19 -11.68 -18.81
CA ILE A 172 -1.18 -12.43 -18.01
C ILE A 172 -0.94 -12.21 -16.52
N ILE A 173 0.29 -12.35 -16.02
CA ILE A 173 0.59 -12.18 -14.60
C ILE A 173 0.47 -10.72 -14.14
N SER A 174 0.84 -9.77 -15.00
CA SER A 174 0.67 -8.34 -14.71
C SER A 174 -0.80 -7.97 -14.64
N PHE A 175 -1.61 -8.49 -15.57
CA PHE A 175 -3.06 -8.34 -15.54
C PHE A 175 -3.65 -8.93 -14.25
N ASN A 176 -3.26 -10.15 -13.86
CA ASN A 176 -3.72 -10.78 -12.62
C ASN A 176 -3.36 -9.93 -11.39
N LEU A 177 -2.11 -9.47 -11.31
CA LEU A 177 -1.66 -8.60 -10.22
C LEU A 177 -2.48 -7.30 -10.18
N MET A 178 -2.63 -6.61 -11.32
CA MET A 178 -3.36 -5.34 -11.35
C MET A 178 -4.85 -5.52 -11.07
N PHE A 179 -5.46 -6.60 -11.54
CA PHE A 179 -6.85 -6.94 -11.24
C PHE A 179 -7.07 -7.08 -9.73
N VAL A 180 -6.20 -7.83 -9.04
CA VAL A 180 -6.30 -7.98 -7.58
C VAL A 180 -6.00 -6.67 -6.86
N VAL A 181 -4.92 -5.98 -7.21
CA VAL A 181 -4.54 -4.71 -6.56
C VAL A 181 -5.66 -3.69 -6.70
N CYS A 182 -6.23 -3.51 -7.90
CA CYS A 182 -7.37 -2.61 -8.09
C CYS A 182 -8.61 -3.11 -7.34
N GLY A 183 -8.91 -4.40 -7.35
CA GLY A 183 -10.05 -4.97 -6.61
C GLY A 183 -9.98 -4.66 -5.11
N VAL A 184 -8.82 -4.89 -4.48
CA VAL A 184 -8.66 -4.66 -3.03
C VAL A 184 -8.45 -3.19 -2.67
N ALA A 185 -7.91 -2.38 -3.58
CA ALA A 185 -7.66 -0.96 -3.34
C ALA A 185 -8.87 -0.05 -3.66
N THR A 186 -9.83 -0.50 -4.47
CA THR A 186 -10.91 0.36 -4.96
C THR A 186 -12.29 0.01 -4.41
N ASP A 187 -12.50 -1.22 -3.92
CA ASP A 187 -13.80 -1.66 -3.43
C ASP A 187 -13.93 -1.40 -1.92
N ASN A 188 -14.86 -0.51 -1.55
CA ASN A 188 -15.19 -0.24 -0.14
C ASN A 188 -15.84 -1.46 0.57
N ARG A 189 -16.23 -2.50 -0.18
CA ARG A 189 -16.71 -3.78 0.35
C ARG A 189 -15.58 -4.78 0.60
N ALA A 190 -14.40 -4.55 0.02
CA ALA A 190 -13.24 -5.37 0.30
C ALA A 190 -12.72 -5.07 1.71
N ILE A 191 -12.23 -6.10 2.41
CA ILE A 191 -11.59 -5.94 3.71
C ILE A 191 -10.22 -5.32 3.46
N GLY A 192 -10.11 -4.00 3.55
CA GLY A 192 -8.87 -3.26 3.28
C GLY A 192 -7.68 -3.74 4.13
N GLU A 193 -7.95 -4.26 5.34
CA GLU A 193 -6.96 -4.89 6.21
C GLU A 193 -6.33 -6.16 5.60
N LEU A 194 -6.99 -6.82 4.65
CA LEU A 194 -6.46 -8.00 3.95
C LEU A 194 -5.77 -7.66 2.62
N ALA A 195 -5.68 -6.38 2.25
CA ALA A 195 -5.09 -5.97 0.97
C ALA A 195 -3.64 -6.46 0.83
N GLY A 196 -2.82 -6.33 1.87
CA GLY A 196 -1.44 -6.83 1.86
C GLY A 196 -1.35 -8.34 1.66
N LEU A 197 -2.20 -9.12 2.34
CA LEU A 197 -2.28 -10.57 2.17
C LEU A 197 -2.70 -10.95 0.74
N ALA A 198 -3.73 -10.30 0.20
CA ALA A 198 -4.21 -10.58 -1.15
C ALA A 198 -3.14 -10.28 -2.21
N VAL A 199 -2.53 -9.10 -2.16
CA VAL A 199 -1.49 -8.68 -3.13
C VAL A 199 -0.26 -9.59 -3.01
N GLY A 200 0.19 -9.91 -1.79
CA GLY A 200 1.31 -10.83 -1.57
C GLY A 200 1.04 -12.25 -2.06
N ALA A 201 -0.16 -12.78 -1.79
CA ALA A 201 -0.57 -14.10 -2.29
C ALA A 201 -0.63 -14.12 -3.83
N THR A 202 -1.11 -13.07 -4.48
CA THR A 202 -1.11 -12.96 -5.94
C THR A 202 0.31 -12.96 -6.51
N VAL A 203 1.25 -12.24 -5.89
CA VAL A 203 2.66 -12.27 -6.33
C VAL A 203 3.26 -13.67 -6.17
N LEU A 204 3.02 -14.35 -5.04
CA LEU A 204 3.44 -15.74 -4.83
C LEU A 204 2.93 -16.64 -5.96
N LEU A 205 1.62 -16.58 -6.23
CA LEU A 205 0.99 -17.40 -7.27
C LEU A 205 1.58 -17.09 -8.64
N ASN A 206 1.69 -15.81 -9.00
CA ASN A 206 2.26 -15.38 -10.27
C ASN A 206 3.68 -15.92 -10.48
N VAL A 207 4.55 -15.84 -9.47
CA VAL A 207 5.91 -16.41 -9.55
C VAL A 207 5.84 -17.93 -9.73
N LEU A 208 4.96 -18.61 -8.98
CA LEU A 208 4.85 -20.07 -8.99
C LEU A 208 4.49 -20.66 -10.36
N PHE A 209 3.61 -20.01 -11.13
CA PHE A 209 3.21 -20.53 -12.44
C PHE A 209 3.88 -19.84 -13.64
N ALA A 210 4.47 -18.64 -13.47
CA ALA A 210 5.22 -17.99 -14.54
C ALA A 210 6.60 -18.61 -14.76
N GLY A 211 7.23 -19.13 -13.70
CA GLY A 211 8.56 -19.74 -13.75
C GLY A 211 9.68 -18.74 -13.60
#